data_AF-A0A8S1AFL8-F1
#
_entry.id   AF-A0A8S1AFL8-F1
#
_cell.length_a   1.000
_cell.length_b   1.000
_cell.length_c   1.000
_cell.angle_alpha   90.00
_cell.angle_beta   90.00
_cell.angle_gamma   90.00
#
_symmetry.space_group_name_H-M   'P 1'
#
loop_
_entity.id
_entity.type
_entity.pdbx_description
1 polymer ?
#
loop_
_entity_poly.entity_id
_entity_poly.type
_entity_poly.pdbx_seq_one_letter_code
_entity_poly.pdbx_strand_id
1 'polypeptide(L)'
;MNTHYNSVGGFKPFSNVGELLEVQFTVKHEQDIDCGGRYVKIFDCKLDQKDMHGENPSEIMFGPDICGPGTKKVHVIFSYKGKNHLIKKDIHCEDDVYTHLYTLVVKLDNSYEVLIDNEKVESGECEADWDFLSPKKIKDPVPDAAKPEDWDDEMDGKWEPLMIDNPDYKGVWAPKQIGNPDYKGPWVHPETANPEYTHDANLYKREELCVVGVDLWQVKSGTIFDNFFFGNDSRMPRNAEKPSRRG
;
A
#
# COMPACT_ATOMS: atom_id res chain seq x y z
N MET A 1 4.83 16.89 23.78
CA MET A 1 3.36 17.05 23.88
C MET A 1 2.80 16.44 22.62
N ASN A 2 1.99 15.39 22.73
CA ASN A 2 1.39 14.75 21.56
C ASN A 2 0.32 15.68 21.00
N THR A 3 0.33 15.96 19.71
CA THR A 3 -0.59 16.93 19.10
C THR A 3 -1.09 16.42 17.77
N HIS A 4 -2.36 16.68 17.51
CA HIS A 4 -2.99 16.44 16.22
C HIS A 4 -3.01 17.75 15.43
N TYR A 5 -2.50 17.70 14.21
CA TYR A 5 -2.44 18.82 13.29
C TYR A 5 -3.45 18.59 12.20
N ASN A 6 -4.35 19.55 12.03
CA ASN A 6 -5.30 19.57 10.93
C ASN A 6 -5.19 20.93 10.22
N SER A 7 -4.90 20.89 8.93
CA SER A 7 -4.84 22.06 8.07
C SER A 7 -5.32 21.69 6.69
N VAL A 8 -5.96 22.63 6.01
CA VAL A 8 -6.58 22.40 4.71
C VAL A 8 -6.34 23.61 3.81
N GLY A 9 -6.08 23.35 2.53
CA GLY A 9 -5.88 24.36 1.50
C GLY A 9 -6.65 23.97 0.24
N GLY A 10 -7.51 24.86 -0.23
CA GLY A 10 -8.14 24.73 -1.55
C GLY A 10 -7.23 25.24 -2.66
N PHE A 11 -7.28 24.58 -3.82
CA PHE A 11 -6.62 25.02 -5.05
C PHE A 11 -7.60 25.00 -6.23
N LYS A 12 -7.14 25.46 -7.40
CA LYS A 12 -7.98 25.47 -8.60
C LYS A 12 -8.32 24.02 -8.99
N PRO A 13 -9.61 23.66 -9.13
CA PRO A 13 -10.02 22.32 -9.50
C PRO A 13 -9.29 21.84 -10.76
N PHE A 14 -8.74 20.64 -10.73
CA PHE A 14 -8.17 19.99 -11.90
C PHE A 14 -8.46 18.49 -11.90
N SER A 15 -8.22 17.88 -13.05
CA SER A 15 -8.53 16.48 -13.36
C SER A 15 -7.33 15.86 -14.03
N ASN A 16 -7.00 14.60 -13.76
CA ASN A 16 -5.93 13.89 -14.47
C ASN A 16 -6.47 12.96 -15.58
N VAL A 17 -7.67 13.22 -16.08
CA VAL A 17 -8.26 12.44 -17.18
C VAL A 17 -7.47 12.65 -18.46
N GLY A 18 -6.81 11.60 -18.96
CA GLY A 18 -6.02 11.69 -20.18
C GLY A 18 -4.70 12.45 -20.03
N GLU A 19 -4.28 12.71 -18.79
CA GLU A 19 -2.99 13.30 -18.46
C GLU A 19 -2.36 12.53 -17.28
N LEU A 20 -1.07 12.74 -17.03
CA LEU A 20 -0.44 12.18 -15.82
C LEU A 20 -0.89 12.99 -14.59
N LEU A 21 -0.76 12.41 -13.41
CA LEU A 21 -0.87 13.13 -12.15
C LEU A 21 0.49 13.14 -11.46
N GLU A 22 0.92 14.32 -11.05
CA GLU A 22 2.14 14.52 -10.27
C GLU A 22 1.80 15.21 -8.95
N VAL A 23 2.23 14.60 -7.85
CA VAL A 23 2.11 15.10 -6.49
C VAL A 23 3.50 15.18 -5.90
N GLN A 24 3.95 16.39 -5.58
CA GLN A 24 5.28 16.61 -5.05
C GLN A 24 5.25 17.57 -3.87
N PHE A 25 6.02 17.26 -2.83
CA PHE A 25 6.24 18.17 -1.71
C PHE A 25 7.54 17.83 -1.00
N THR A 26 8.08 18.80 -0.26
CA THR A 26 9.25 18.59 0.59
C THR A 26 8.83 18.46 2.05
N VAL A 27 9.49 17.56 2.76
CA VAL A 27 9.33 17.37 4.21
C VAL A 27 10.68 17.48 4.87
N LYS A 28 10.76 18.27 5.94
CA LYS A 28 11.94 18.36 6.81
C LYS A 28 11.54 18.02 8.24
N HIS A 29 12.41 17.30 8.94
CA HIS A 29 12.24 17.00 10.36
C HIS A 29 13.49 17.38 11.15
N GLU A 30 13.55 18.61 11.64
CA GLU A 30 14.68 19.09 12.44
C GLU A 30 14.77 18.46 13.84
N GLN A 31 13.67 17.84 14.30
CA GLN A 31 13.48 17.43 15.69
C GLN A 31 13.85 15.98 16.01
N ASP A 32 14.38 15.21 15.04
CA ASP A 32 14.61 13.76 15.18
C ASP A 32 13.35 13.05 15.71
N ILE A 33 12.35 13.00 14.84
CA ILE A 33 11.01 12.54 15.18
C ILE A 33 10.98 11.02 15.33
N ASP A 34 10.44 10.58 16.46
CA ASP A 34 10.32 9.18 16.85
C ASP A 34 9.01 8.55 16.35
N CYS A 35 7.89 9.27 16.47
CA CYS A 35 6.62 8.82 15.91
C CYS A 35 5.72 10.00 15.47
N GLY A 36 5.30 9.96 14.20
CA GLY A 36 4.35 10.87 13.60
C GLY A 36 4.26 10.73 12.08
N GLY A 37 3.03 10.90 11.60
CA GLY A 37 2.72 10.92 10.17
C GLY A 37 3.23 12.19 9.51
N ARG A 38 3.56 12.08 8.22
CA ARG A 38 4.07 13.17 7.37
C ARG A 38 3.52 13.10 5.94
N TYR A 39 2.29 12.66 5.80
CA TYR A 39 1.61 12.53 4.52
C TYR A 39 0.65 13.69 4.26
N VAL A 40 0.34 13.87 2.99
CA VAL A 40 -0.72 14.77 2.53
C VAL A 40 -1.90 13.94 2.06
N LYS A 41 -3.11 14.45 2.30
CA LYS A 41 -4.35 13.89 1.76
C LYS A 41 -4.88 14.85 0.71
N ILE A 42 -5.26 14.33 -0.46
CA ILE A 42 -5.90 15.09 -1.53
C ILE A 42 -7.35 14.63 -1.61
N PHE A 43 -8.25 15.59 -1.72
CA PHE A 43 -9.69 15.38 -1.70
C PHE A 43 -10.36 15.98 -2.94
N ASP A 44 -11.56 15.50 -3.19
CA ASP A 44 -12.46 16.01 -4.20
C ASP A 44 -12.98 17.42 -3.83
N CYS A 45 -13.80 17.98 -4.71
CA CYS A 45 -14.40 19.30 -4.53
C CYS A 45 -15.63 19.29 -3.61
N LYS A 46 -16.09 18.11 -3.17
CA LYS A 46 -17.29 17.95 -2.32
C LYS A 46 -16.95 18.09 -0.84
N LEU A 47 -15.67 17.96 -0.49
CA LEU A 47 -15.21 18.12 0.89
C LEU A 47 -15.53 19.52 1.44
N ASP A 48 -16.19 19.58 2.60
CA ASP A 48 -16.28 20.80 3.39
C ASP A 48 -14.96 21.00 4.16
N GLN A 49 -14.21 22.04 3.76
CA GLN A 49 -12.93 22.40 4.38
C GLN A 49 -13.07 22.71 5.87
N LYS A 50 -14.24 23.18 6.34
CA LYS A 50 -14.45 23.52 7.75
C LYS A 50 -14.64 22.30 8.65
N ASP A 51 -15.00 21.16 8.05
CA ASP A 51 -15.28 19.90 8.75
C ASP A 51 -14.33 18.78 8.29
N MET A 52 -13.14 19.16 7.81
CA MET A 52 -12.12 18.19 7.39
C MET A 52 -11.54 17.49 8.62
N HIS A 53 -11.68 16.17 8.67
CA HIS A 53 -11.09 15.30 9.67
C HIS A 53 -10.57 14.01 9.02
N GLY A 54 -9.96 13.14 9.82
CA GLY A 54 -9.22 12.00 9.30
C GLY A 54 -10.03 10.91 8.62
N GLU A 55 -11.35 10.88 8.84
CA GLU A 55 -12.28 9.91 8.27
C GLU A 55 -12.89 10.36 6.94
N ASN A 56 -12.71 11.63 6.55
CA ASN A 56 -13.20 12.10 5.26
C ASN A 56 -12.57 11.30 4.12
N PRO A 57 -13.35 10.92 3.10
CA PRO A 57 -12.87 10.12 1.99
C PRO A 57 -11.86 10.93 1.15
N SER A 58 -10.58 10.62 1.31
CA SER A 58 -9.51 11.17 0.48
C SER A 58 -9.40 10.41 -0.83
N GLU A 59 -9.15 11.11 -1.93
CA GLU A 59 -8.85 10.48 -3.22
C GLU A 59 -7.46 9.83 -3.21
N ILE A 60 -6.50 10.52 -2.60
CA ILE A 60 -5.09 10.13 -2.54
C ILE A 60 -4.54 10.50 -1.17
N MET A 61 -3.80 9.58 -0.53
CA MET A 61 -2.95 9.90 0.61
C MET A 61 -1.53 9.46 0.29
N PHE A 62 -0.61 10.41 0.31
CA PHE A 62 0.78 10.19 -0.08
C PHE A 62 1.75 10.84 0.90
N GLY A 63 2.75 10.09 1.34
CA GLY A 63 3.91 10.62 2.05
C GLY A 63 4.45 9.73 3.17
N PRO A 64 5.56 10.14 3.79
CA PRO A 64 6.23 9.36 4.82
C PRO A 64 5.40 9.24 6.11
N ASP A 65 5.57 8.13 6.80
CA ASP A 65 5.05 7.88 8.14
C ASP A 65 6.07 7.06 8.93
N ILE A 66 6.52 7.62 10.04
CA ILE A 66 7.47 6.97 10.92
C ILE A 66 6.81 6.82 12.28
N CYS A 67 6.86 5.62 12.83
CA CYS A 67 6.52 5.35 14.20
C CYS A 67 7.43 4.26 14.76
N GLY A 68 8.45 4.68 15.49
CA GLY A 68 9.45 3.80 16.08
C GLY A 68 10.26 3.03 15.04
N PRO A 69 10.92 1.92 15.44
CA PRO A 69 11.76 1.14 14.54
C PRO A 69 10.97 0.24 13.58
N GLY A 70 9.69 0.00 13.86
CA GLY A 70 8.87 -0.97 13.11
C GLY A 70 8.06 -0.37 11.96
N THR A 71 7.84 0.94 11.96
CA THR A 71 7.02 1.62 10.95
C THR A 71 7.83 2.77 10.39
N LYS A 72 8.47 2.60 9.24
CA LYS A 72 9.22 3.63 8.50
C LYS A 72 8.95 3.45 7.01
N LYS A 73 7.80 3.97 6.58
CA LYS A 73 7.33 3.74 5.22
C LYS A 73 6.67 4.96 4.61
N VAL A 74 6.69 5.01 3.28
CA VAL A 74 5.91 5.96 2.50
C VAL A 74 4.55 5.34 2.23
N HIS A 75 3.50 5.98 2.72
CA HIS A 75 2.13 5.61 2.35
C HIS A 75 1.83 6.09 0.95
N VAL A 76 1.28 5.20 0.13
CA VAL A 76 0.65 5.54 -1.14
C VAL A 76 -0.71 4.85 -1.14
N ILE A 77 -1.76 5.61 -0.86
CA ILE A 77 -3.11 5.10 -0.69
C ILE A 77 -3.99 5.78 -1.71
N PHE A 78 -4.74 4.96 -2.44
CA PHE A 78 -5.71 5.42 -3.41
C PHE A 78 -7.11 5.01 -2.96
N SER A 79 -8.05 5.95 -3.00
CA SER A 79 -9.47 5.60 -2.89
C SER A 79 -9.98 5.09 -4.22
N TYR A 80 -10.68 3.96 -4.20
CA TYR A 80 -11.35 3.37 -5.35
C TYR A 80 -12.64 2.71 -4.88
N LYS A 81 -13.75 2.99 -5.59
CA LYS A 81 -15.11 2.51 -5.23
C LYS A 81 -15.49 2.79 -3.76
N GLY A 82 -15.03 3.91 -3.20
CA GLY A 82 -15.33 4.33 -1.83
C GLY A 82 -14.54 3.59 -0.75
N LYS A 83 -13.52 2.81 -1.12
CA LYS A 83 -12.60 2.14 -0.19
C LYS A 83 -11.17 2.64 -0.42
N ASN A 84 -10.45 2.84 0.68
CA ASN A 84 -9.03 3.18 0.64
C ASN A 84 -8.20 1.90 0.48
N HIS A 85 -7.37 1.85 -0.54
CA HIS A 85 -6.47 0.74 -0.82
C HIS A 85 -5.03 1.17 -0.54
N LEU A 86 -4.38 0.46 0.37
CA LEU A 86 -2.97 0.67 0.69
C LEU A 86 -2.10 -0.07 -0.33
N ILE A 87 -0.94 0.50 -0.62
CA ILE A 87 0.10 -0.18 -1.40
C ILE A 87 0.60 -1.42 -0.66
N LYS A 88 0.79 -2.52 -1.39
CA LYS A 88 1.31 -3.79 -0.84
C LYS A 88 2.81 -3.75 -0.60
N LYS A 89 3.52 -2.97 -1.41
CA LYS A 89 4.97 -2.82 -1.32
C LYS A 89 5.34 -1.96 -0.13
N ASP A 90 6.43 -2.33 0.54
CA ASP A 90 7.00 -1.53 1.60
C ASP A 90 8.03 -0.58 1.01
N ILE A 91 7.69 0.71 0.95
CA ILE A 91 8.57 1.76 0.44
C ILE A 91 9.22 2.42 1.64
N HIS A 92 10.53 2.26 1.79
CA HIS A 92 11.27 2.89 2.87
C HIS A 92 11.23 4.42 2.74
N CYS A 93 11.03 5.11 3.87
CA CYS A 93 11.13 6.57 3.93
C CYS A 93 12.43 6.99 4.63
N GLU A 94 12.95 8.14 4.24
CA GLU A 94 14.12 8.73 4.89
C GLU A 94 13.77 9.22 6.30
N ASP A 95 14.67 8.95 7.25
CA ASP A 95 14.45 9.17 8.68
C ASP A 95 15.49 10.10 9.32
N ASP A 96 16.28 10.83 8.52
CA ASP A 96 17.44 11.60 8.99
C ASP A 96 17.05 12.95 9.67
N VAL A 97 17.59 14.11 9.34
CA VAL A 97 17.07 15.43 9.80
C VAL A 97 16.99 16.46 8.67
N TYR A 98 17.33 16.02 7.46
CA TYR A 98 17.40 16.83 6.27
C TYR A 98 16.03 16.97 5.62
N THR A 99 15.97 17.89 4.67
CA THR A 99 14.79 18.07 3.84
C THR A 99 14.84 17.04 2.72
N HIS A 100 13.79 16.24 2.60
CA HIS A 100 13.62 15.30 1.51
C HIS A 100 12.46 15.70 0.61
N LEU A 101 12.63 15.50 -0.69
CA LEU A 101 11.61 15.71 -1.71
C LEU A 101 10.88 14.39 -1.97
N TYR A 102 9.57 14.37 -1.79
CA TYR A 102 8.72 13.23 -2.11
C TYR A 102 7.90 13.54 -3.34
N THR A 103 8.00 12.69 -4.36
CA THR A 103 7.26 12.83 -5.62
C THR A 103 6.53 11.54 -5.95
N LEU A 104 5.23 11.62 -6.19
CA LEU A 104 4.39 10.55 -6.71
C LEU A 104 3.95 10.93 -8.12
N VAL A 105 4.24 10.08 -9.09
CA VAL A 105 3.79 10.23 -10.47
C VAL A 105 2.87 9.05 -10.80
N VAL A 106 1.66 9.34 -11.25
CA VAL A 106 0.71 8.35 -11.75
C VAL A 106 0.49 8.61 -13.24
N LYS A 107 0.74 7.60 -14.06
CA LYS A 107 0.67 7.70 -15.51
C LYS A 107 -0.66 7.16 -16.04
N LEU A 108 -0.94 7.47 -17.31
CA LEU A 108 -2.18 7.09 -18.00
C LEU A 108 -2.28 5.60 -18.31
N ASP A 109 -1.17 4.87 -18.24
CA ASP A 109 -1.08 3.42 -18.49
C ASP A 109 -1.34 2.59 -17.23
N ASN A 110 -1.93 3.18 -16.18
CA ASN A 110 -2.07 2.59 -14.85
C ASN A 110 -0.73 2.26 -14.16
N SER A 111 0.41 2.82 -14.60
CA SER A 111 1.66 2.73 -13.87
C SER A 111 1.86 3.90 -12.90
N TYR A 112 2.66 3.67 -11.87
CA TYR A 112 3.05 4.70 -10.91
C TYR A 112 4.56 4.66 -10.67
N GLU A 113 5.11 5.79 -10.26
CA GLU A 113 6.49 5.95 -9.85
C GLU A 113 6.52 6.78 -8.56
N VAL A 114 7.30 6.32 -7.59
CA VAL A 114 7.61 7.06 -6.37
C VAL A 114 9.09 7.43 -6.44
N LEU A 115 9.35 8.72 -6.26
CA LEU A 115 10.69 9.27 -6.21
C LEU A 115 10.91 9.91 -4.85
N ILE A 116 12.11 9.70 -4.30
CA ILE A 116 12.61 10.39 -3.12
C ILE A 116 13.88 11.12 -3.55
N ASP A 117 13.98 12.42 -3.30
CA ASP A 117 15.11 13.26 -3.69
C ASP A 117 15.44 13.22 -5.19
N ASN A 118 14.39 13.04 -6.01
CA ASN A 118 14.43 12.85 -7.47
C ASN A 118 15.04 11.52 -7.93
N GLU A 119 15.31 10.60 -7.01
CA GLU A 119 15.73 9.24 -7.31
C GLU A 119 14.51 8.32 -7.28
N LYS A 120 14.34 7.51 -8.31
CA LYS A 120 13.22 6.58 -8.40
C LYS A 120 13.45 5.42 -7.43
N VAL A 121 12.70 5.41 -6.34
CA VAL A 121 12.79 4.37 -5.30
C VAL A 121 11.86 3.20 -5.58
N GLU A 122 10.71 3.46 -6.20
CA GLU A 122 9.72 2.43 -6.51
C GLU A 122 8.97 2.74 -7.81
N SER A 123 8.58 1.70 -8.55
CA SER A 123 7.72 1.82 -9.71
C SER A 123 6.99 0.52 -10.00
N GLY A 124 5.75 0.60 -10.47
CA GLY A 124 4.97 -0.59 -10.80
C GLY A 124 3.65 -0.27 -11.47
N GLU A 125 2.77 -1.27 -11.47
CA GLU A 125 1.42 -1.18 -12.01
C GLU A 125 0.41 -1.09 -10.85
N CYS A 126 -0.54 -0.18 -10.97
CA CYS A 126 -1.63 0.02 -10.01
C CYS A 126 -2.43 -1.26 -9.77
N GLU A 127 -2.64 -2.09 -10.79
CA GLU A 127 -3.36 -3.36 -10.65
C GLU A 127 -2.63 -4.44 -9.84
N ALA A 128 -1.31 -4.43 -9.86
CA ALA A 128 -0.50 -5.44 -9.18
C ALA A 128 -0.25 -5.05 -7.72
N ASP A 129 0.06 -3.77 -7.50
CA ASP A 129 0.58 -3.28 -6.24
C ASP A 129 -0.52 -2.82 -5.26
N TRP A 130 -1.78 -2.76 -5.69
CA TRP A 130 -2.96 -2.53 -4.85
C TRP A 130 -4.04 -3.60 -5.05
N ASP A 131 -4.86 -3.80 -4.02
CA ASP A 131 -6.04 -4.68 -4.07
C ASP A 131 -7.30 -3.95 -4.55
N PHE A 132 -7.23 -3.22 -5.68
CA PHE A 132 -8.39 -2.52 -6.25
C PHE A 132 -9.46 -3.48 -6.77
N LEU A 133 -9.01 -4.60 -7.29
CA LEU A 133 -9.81 -5.59 -7.99
C LEU A 133 -9.74 -6.92 -7.25
N SER A 134 -10.77 -7.75 -7.44
CA SER A 134 -10.75 -9.13 -6.99
C SER A 134 -9.51 -9.86 -7.53
N PRO A 135 -8.91 -10.80 -6.78
CA PRO A 135 -7.70 -11.47 -7.24
C PRO A 135 -7.93 -12.16 -8.59
N LYS A 136 -6.97 -12.03 -9.51
CA LYS A 136 -7.02 -12.60 -10.88
C LYS A 136 -7.30 -14.10 -10.88
N LYS A 137 -6.86 -14.79 -9.84
CA LYS A 137 -7.05 -16.22 -9.63
C LYS A 137 -7.66 -16.47 -8.28
N ILE A 138 -8.64 -17.36 -8.27
CA ILE A 138 -9.17 -17.96 -7.04
C ILE A 138 -8.74 -19.42 -7.04
N LYS A 139 -8.53 -19.97 -5.84
CA LYS A 139 -8.49 -21.43 -5.70
C LYS A 139 -9.87 -21.91 -6.13
N ASP A 140 -9.90 -22.88 -7.04
CA ASP A 140 -11.15 -23.43 -7.54
C ASP A 140 -12.07 -23.76 -6.36
N PRO A 141 -13.31 -23.26 -6.29
CA PRO A 141 -14.31 -23.79 -5.38
C PRO A 141 -14.73 -25.19 -5.86
N VAL A 142 -13.78 -26.12 -5.92
CA VAL A 142 -14.11 -27.53 -5.76
C VAL A 142 -14.60 -27.64 -4.32
N PRO A 143 -15.77 -28.28 -4.09
CA PRO A 143 -16.46 -28.17 -2.82
C PRO A 143 -15.51 -28.56 -1.70
N ASP A 144 -15.67 -27.89 -0.56
CA ASP A 144 -15.39 -28.37 0.79
C ASP A 144 -14.68 -29.72 0.78
N ALA A 145 -13.43 -29.80 1.26
CA ALA A 145 -12.75 -31.08 1.44
C ALA A 145 -13.70 -32.01 2.19
N ALA A 146 -14.44 -32.83 1.44
CA ALA A 146 -15.66 -33.40 1.95
C ALA A 146 -15.20 -34.45 2.95
N LYS A 147 -15.58 -34.25 4.21
CA LYS A 147 -15.53 -35.31 5.21
C LYS A 147 -16.03 -36.59 4.53
N PRO A 148 -15.26 -37.69 4.52
CA PRO A 148 -15.69 -38.93 3.88
C PRO A 148 -17.09 -39.29 4.38
N GLU A 149 -17.99 -39.72 3.49
CA GLU A 149 -19.38 -40.09 3.85
C GLU A 149 -19.45 -41.18 4.93
N ASP A 150 -18.36 -41.92 5.14
CA ASP A 150 -18.23 -43.05 6.09
C ASP A 150 -17.61 -42.66 7.44
N TRP A 151 -17.43 -41.36 7.73
CA TRP A 151 -16.86 -40.90 8.99
C TRP A 151 -17.95 -40.68 10.05
N ASP A 152 -17.89 -41.46 11.12
CA ASP A 152 -18.80 -41.37 12.26
C ASP A 152 -18.10 -40.69 13.45
N ASP A 153 -18.49 -39.46 13.79
CA ASP A 153 -17.86 -38.70 14.89
C ASP A 153 -18.02 -39.37 16.27
N GLU A 154 -19.00 -40.27 16.42
CA GLU A 154 -19.27 -41.00 17.65
C GLU A 154 -18.37 -42.25 17.80
N MET A 155 -17.91 -42.83 16.67
CA MET A 155 -17.00 -43.99 16.63
C MET A 155 -15.53 -43.60 16.38
N ASP A 156 -15.27 -42.54 15.61
CA ASP A 156 -13.94 -42.14 15.12
C ASP A 156 -13.38 -40.85 15.77
N GLY A 157 -14.21 -40.09 16.48
CA GLY A 157 -13.81 -38.86 17.20
C GLY A 157 -13.69 -37.60 16.32
N LYS A 158 -13.34 -36.45 16.93
CA LYS A 158 -13.11 -35.18 16.21
C LYS A 158 -11.86 -35.26 15.34
N TRP A 159 -12.01 -34.98 14.06
CA TRP A 159 -10.92 -34.99 13.09
C TRP A 159 -9.87 -33.89 13.36
N GLU A 160 -8.59 -34.26 13.36
CA GLU A 160 -7.43 -33.34 13.46
C GLU A 160 -6.38 -33.62 12.36
N PRO A 161 -5.70 -32.58 11.84
CA PRO A 161 -4.66 -32.73 10.81
C PRO A 161 -3.36 -33.32 11.37
N LEU A 162 -2.66 -34.13 10.57
CA LEU A 162 -1.47 -34.88 11.00
C LEU A 162 -0.19 -34.01 11.05
N MET A 163 0.62 -34.18 12.11
CA MET A 163 1.99 -33.64 12.25
C MET A 163 3.04 -34.61 11.65
N ILE A 164 4.15 -34.07 11.13
CA ILE A 164 5.27 -34.81 10.49
C ILE A 164 6.45 -34.96 11.48
N ASP A 165 6.99 -36.16 11.66
CA ASP A 165 8.06 -36.48 12.63
C ASP A 165 9.51 -36.26 12.14
N ASN A 166 10.42 -36.00 13.09
CA ASN A 166 11.85 -35.68 12.93
C ASN A 166 12.73 -36.91 12.57
N PRO A 167 13.50 -36.86 11.47
CA PRO A 167 14.20 -38.02 10.89
C PRO A 167 15.46 -38.58 11.60
N ASP A 168 15.90 -38.11 12.78
CA ASP A 168 17.15 -38.59 13.42
C ASP A 168 16.99 -39.68 14.53
N TYR A 169 15.81 -40.30 14.70
CA TYR A 169 15.58 -41.33 15.75
C TYR A 169 15.60 -42.77 15.22
N LYS A 170 16.35 -43.71 15.85
CA LYS A 170 16.49 -45.13 15.42
C LYS A 170 16.08 -46.18 16.50
N GLY A 171 14.91 -46.82 16.34
CA GLY A 171 14.38 -48.03 17.03
C GLY A 171 12.88 -47.89 17.39
N VAL A 172 11.97 -48.88 17.43
CA VAL A 172 11.91 -50.36 17.23
C VAL A 172 11.16 -50.69 15.92
N TRP A 173 11.70 -51.64 15.13
CA TRP A 173 11.30 -52.17 13.80
C TRP A 173 10.41 -51.32 12.87
N ALA A 174 10.96 -50.93 11.71
CA ALA A 174 10.25 -50.25 10.62
C ALA A 174 10.25 -51.09 9.32
N PRO A 175 9.11 -51.21 8.61
CA PRO A 175 9.04 -51.85 7.29
C PRO A 175 9.85 -51.07 6.24
N LYS A 176 10.33 -51.74 5.19
CA LYS A 176 11.09 -51.11 4.10
C LYS A 176 10.24 -50.01 3.44
N GLN A 177 10.71 -48.76 3.50
CA GLN A 177 10.13 -47.66 2.74
C GLN A 177 10.45 -47.86 1.26
N ILE A 178 9.49 -48.40 0.52
CA ILE A 178 9.50 -48.37 -0.95
C ILE A 178 9.01 -46.98 -1.31
N GLY A 179 9.84 -46.19 -2.00
CA GLY A 179 9.40 -44.90 -2.53
C GLY A 179 8.17 -45.15 -3.39
N ASN A 180 7.03 -44.53 -3.03
CA ASN A 180 5.80 -44.71 -3.77
C ASN A 180 6.04 -44.21 -5.21
N PRO A 181 6.07 -45.11 -6.22
CA PRO A 181 6.28 -44.71 -7.61
C PRO A 181 5.15 -43.80 -8.11
N ASP A 182 4.00 -43.84 -7.44
CA ASP A 182 2.81 -43.04 -7.72
C ASP A 182 2.76 -41.72 -6.91
N TYR A 183 3.82 -41.37 -6.15
CA TYR A 183 3.88 -40.08 -5.45
C TYR A 183 4.09 -38.93 -6.45
N LYS A 184 3.05 -38.12 -6.64
CA LYS A 184 3.03 -37.01 -7.60
C LYS A 184 3.48 -35.66 -7.01
N GLY A 185 4.15 -35.68 -5.85
CA GLY A 185 4.52 -34.47 -5.11
C GLY A 185 3.41 -33.94 -4.20
N PRO A 186 3.67 -32.86 -3.46
CA PRO A 186 2.65 -32.14 -2.71
C PRO A 186 1.55 -31.69 -3.68
N TRP A 187 0.30 -32.00 -3.38
CA TRP A 187 -0.83 -31.57 -4.20
C TRP A 187 -0.85 -30.03 -4.29
N VAL A 188 -0.83 -29.50 -5.51
CA VAL A 188 -0.96 -28.07 -5.78
C VAL A 188 -2.41 -27.82 -6.19
N HIS A 189 -3.09 -26.92 -5.46
CA HIS A 189 -4.47 -26.57 -5.79
C HIS A 189 -4.54 -25.96 -7.20
N PRO A 190 -5.39 -26.47 -8.10
CA PRO A 190 -5.63 -25.82 -9.39
C PRO A 190 -6.14 -24.39 -9.15
N GLU A 191 -5.49 -23.42 -9.77
CA GLU A 191 -5.95 -22.03 -9.78
C GLU A 191 -6.83 -21.82 -11.01
N THR A 192 -8.09 -21.39 -10.80
CA THR A 192 -9.00 -21.03 -11.89
C THR A 192 -9.07 -19.52 -12.04
N ALA A 193 -9.34 -19.06 -13.26
CA ALA A 193 -9.53 -17.63 -13.52
C ALA A 193 -10.75 -17.14 -12.73
N ASN A 194 -10.58 -16.05 -11.98
CA ASN A 194 -11.67 -15.49 -11.19
C ASN A 194 -12.69 -14.81 -12.12
N PRO A 195 -13.94 -15.31 -12.22
CA PRO A 195 -14.96 -14.68 -13.06
C PRO A 195 -15.36 -13.28 -12.58
N GLU A 196 -15.07 -12.93 -11.32
CA GLU A 196 -15.31 -11.60 -10.74
C GLU A 196 -14.18 -10.60 -11.06
N TYR A 197 -13.05 -11.04 -11.62
CA TYR A 197 -11.98 -10.12 -12.03
C TYR A 197 -12.38 -9.39 -13.32
N THR A 198 -12.42 -8.07 -13.24
CA THR A 198 -12.59 -7.19 -14.39
C THR A 198 -11.43 -6.22 -14.43
N HIS A 199 -10.66 -6.23 -15.53
CA HIS A 199 -9.58 -5.27 -15.76
C HIS A 199 -10.17 -3.86 -15.90
N ASP A 200 -9.59 -2.89 -15.19
CA ASP A 200 -10.03 -1.50 -15.23
C ASP A 200 -8.90 -0.59 -15.71
N ALA A 201 -9.04 -0.09 -16.94
CA ALA A 201 -8.06 0.83 -17.54
C ALA A 201 -8.08 2.24 -16.92
N ASN A 202 -9.03 2.55 -16.02
CA ASN A 202 -9.22 3.88 -15.45
C ASN A 202 -8.84 3.97 -13.96
N LEU A 203 -8.04 3.04 -13.43
CA LEU A 203 -7.64 3.07 -12.02
C LEU A 203 -6.84 4.33 -11.65
N TYR A 204 -6.07 4.87 -12.59
CA TYR A 204 -5.35 6.14 -12.42
C TYR A 204 -6.27 7.37 -12.38
N LYS A 205 -7.47 7.27 -12.97
CA LYS A 205 -8.33 8.41 -13.27
C LYS A 205 -8.94 9.00 -12.00
N ARG A 206 -8.85 10.30 -11.84
CA ARG A 206 -9.49 11.11 -10.80
C ARG A 206 -10.17 12.29 -11.48
N GLU A 207 -11.49 12.37 -11.30
CA GLU A 207 -12.32 13.30 -12.06
C GLU A 207 -12.12 14.73 -11.60
N GLU A 208 -12.06 14.95 -10.29
CA GLU A 208 -11.91 16.29 -9.73
C GLU A 208 -11.06 16.25 -8.45
N LEU A 209 -9.99 17.03 -8.41
CA LEU A 209 -9.15 17.28 -7.25
C LEU A 209 -9.20 18.77 -6.93
N CYS A 210 -9.48 19.11 -5.67
CA CYS A 210 -9.73 20.51 -5.28
C CYS A 210 -9.03 20.93 -3.98
N VAL A 211 -8.82 19.98 -3.07
CA VAL A 211 -8.43 20.28 -1.71
C VAL A 211 -7.25 19.41 -1.31
N VAL A 212 -6.23 20.03 -0.73
CA VAL A 212 -5.16 19.34 -0.02
C VAL A 212 -5.36 19.54 1.48
N GLY A 213 -5.21 18.47 2.24
CA GLY A 213 -5.28 18.48 3.69
C GLY A 213 -4.07 17.80 4.30
N VAL A 214 -3.62 18.35 5.42
CA VAL A 214 -2.64 17.75 6.31
C VAL A 214 -3.38 17.42 7.59
N ASP A 215 -3.51 16.12 7.87
CA ASP A 215 -4.27 15.59 9.00
C ASP A 215 -3.45 14.49 9.67
N LEU A 216 -2.67 14.90 10.67
CA LEU A 216 -1.52 14.15 11.17
C LEU A 216 -1.46 14.17 12.69
N TRP A 217 -1.09 13.03 13.25
CA TRP A 217 -0.71 12.92 14.65
C TRP A 217 0.82 12.89 14.78
N GLN A 218 1.38 13.68 15.71
CA GLN A 218 2.81 13.69 16.01
C GLN A 218 3.08 13.70 17.52
N VAL A 219 4.04 12.89 17.98
CA VAL A 219 4.54 12.91 19.37
C VAL A 219 5.41 14.15 19.63
N LYS A 220 6.34 14.41 18.71
CA LYS A 220 7.22 15.57 18.72
C LYS A 220 6.92 16.46 17.52
N SER A 221 6.55 17.71 17.80
CA SER A 221 6.37 18.75 16.79
C SER A 221 7.71 19.24 16.23
N GLY A 222 7.68 19.86 15.05
CA GLY A 222 8.88 20.38 14.37
C GLY A 222 8.99 19.99 12.91
N THR A 223 8.07 19.13 12.43
CA THR A 223 7.98 18.78 11.02
C THR A 223 7.57 20.00 10.20
N ILE A 224 8.32 20.28 9.14
CA ILE A 224 8.05 21.37 8.21
C ILE A 224 7.70 20.75 6.86
N PHE A 225 6.56 21.17 6.30
CA PHE A 225 6.21 20.90 4.92
C PHE A 225 6.43 22.15 4.08
N ASP A 226 7.01 21.98 2.90
CA ASP A 226 7.25 23.08 1.97
C ASP A 226 7.16 22.61 0.51
N ASN A 227 7.13 23.54 -0.44
CA ASN A 227 7.21 23.28 -1.88
C ASN A 227 6.16 22.30 -2.42
N PHE A 228 4.90 22.50 -2.05
CA PHE A 228 3.80 21.71 -2.59
C PHE A 228 3.56 22.00 -4.08
N PHE A 229 3.51 20.94 -4.87
CA PHE A 229 3.16 20.95 -6.28
C PHE A 229 2.17 19.83 -6.57
N PHE A 230 1.07 20.18 -7.23
CA PHE A 230 0.04 19.26 -7.69
C PHE A 230 -0.32 19.66 -9.12
N GLY A 231 -0.23 18.73 -10.06
CA GLY A 231 -0.57 19.04 -11.44
C GLY A 231 -0.33 17.89 -12.39
N ASN A 232 -0.45 18.19 -13.69
CA ASN A 232 -0.43 17.19 -14.75
C ASN A 232 0.80 17.31 -15.67
N ASP A 233 1.82 18.07 -15.27
CA ASP A 233 2.95 18.40 -16.13
C ASP A 233 4.24 17.72 -15.66
N SER A 234 4.70 16.72 -16.42
CA SER A 234 6.00 16.06 -16.21
C SER A 234 7.21 16.95 -16.49
N ARG A 235 7.00 18.19 -16.94
CA ARG A 235 8.06 19.14 -17.31
C ARG A 235 8.48 20.07 -16.19
N MET A 236 7.87 20.02 -15.01
CA MET A 236 8.49 20.67 -13.85
C MET A 236 9.90 20.09 -13.68
N PRO A 237 10.95 20.93 -13.64
CA PRO A 237 12.27 20.40 -13.43
C PRO A 237 12.27 19.74 -12.06
N ARG A 238 12.55 18.43 -12.05
CA ARG A 238 13.09 17.65 -10.91
C ARG A 238 14.36 18.27 -10.28
N ASN A 239 14.66 19.52 -10.61
CA ASN A 239 15.75 20.35 -10.15
C ASN A 239 15.22 21.57 -9.36
N ALA A 240 13.99 21.54 -8.83
CA ALA A 240 13.72 22.35 -7.64
C ALA A 240 14.85 21.99 -6.66
N GLU A 241 15.75 22.96 -6.45
CA GLU A 241 17.13 22.76 -6.01
C GLU A 241 17.19 21.69 -4.92
N LYS A 242 18.08 20.67 -5.04
CA LYS A 242 18.40 19.81 -3.89
C LYS A 242 18.55 20.76 -2.70
N PRO A 243 17.70 20.66 -1.66
CA PRO A 243 17.77 21.59 -0.54
C PRO A 243 19.22 21.54 -0.06
N SER A 244 19.90 22.68 -0.13
CA SER A 244 21.36 22.68 0.01
C SER A 244 21.70 22.04 1.35
N ARG A 245 22.60 21.05 1.35
CA ARG A 245 23.19 20.45 2.57
C ARG A 245 24.10 21.47 3.29
N ARG A 246 23.61 22.67 3.55
CA ARG A 246 24.29 23.67 4.37
C ARG A 246 23.88 23.42 5.80
N GLY A 247 24.81 22.81 6.55
CA GLY A 247 24.78 22.77 8.01
C GLY A 247 25.16 24.10 8.64
#